data_AF-A0A947LYA5-F1
#
_entry.id   AF-A0A947LYA5-F1
#
_cell.length_a   1.000
_cell.length_b   1.000
_cell.length_c   1.000
_cell.angle_alpha   90.00
_cell.angle_beta   90.00
_cell.angle_gamma   90.00
#
_symmetry.space_group_name_H-M   'P 1'
#
loop_
_entity.id
_entity.type
_entity.pdbx_description
1 polymer ?
#
loop_
_entity_poly.entity_id
_entity_poly.type
_entity_poly.pdbx_seq_one_letter_code
_entity_poly.pdbx_strand_id
1 'polypeptide(L)'
;MDVSIQSGNASLTLLYRTAIDRINEFLAPEFGPNAIATAEAPDNTPEATAARILSLSTAFYDAFAAQGKNKDKSPDALAQEFVDLIRGGFERGFGEAKDILSGLNVLGEDSPIEQGINQTYALVMKGYDDFLAGKLASATPPNPPAQNDSKDASAA
;
A
#
# COMPACT_ATOMS: atom_id res chain seq x y z
N MET A 1 25.41 -11.67 46.18
CA MET A 1 25.25 -12.39 44.90
C MET A 1 24.50 -11.57 43.85
N ASP A 2 24.09 -10.32 44.14
CA ASP A 2 23.45 -9.40 43.18
C ASP A 2 24.40 -8.80 42.12
N VAL A 3 25.68 -8.64 42.45
CA VAL A 3 26.69 -8.06 41.54
C VAL A 3 27.01 -8.92 40.32
N SER A 4 26.73 -10.22 40.37
CA SER A 4 27.06 -11.17 39.29
C SER A 4 26.04 -11.16 38.14
N ILE A 5 24.80 -10.74 38.38
CA ILE A 5 23.78 -10.63 37.32
C ILE A 5 23.93 -9.28 36.58
N GLN A 6 24.31 -8.23 37.31
CA GLN A 6 24.56 -6.91 36.73
C GLN A 6 25.82 -6.88 35.85
N SER A 7 26.86 -7.65 36.18
CA SER A 7 28.08 -7.77 35.36
C SER A 7 27.87 -8.61 34.09
N GLY A 8 27.04 -9.66 34.14
CA GLY A 8 26.67 -10.46 32.97
C GLY A 8 25.87 -9.67 31.92
N ASN A 9 24.99 -8.76 32.36
CA ASN A 9 24.31 -7.84 31.45
C ASN A 9 25.25 -6.77 30.86
N ALA A 10 26.28 -6.35 31.60
CA ALA A 10 27.27 -5.38 31.14
C ALA A 10 28.16 -5.95 30.02
N SER A 11 28.57 -7.22 30.11
CA SER A 11 29.37 -7.87 29.07
C SER A 11 28.59 -8.12 27.78
N LEU A 12 27.31 -8.51 27.88
CA LEU A 12 26.42 -8.60 26.71
C LEU A 12 26.16 -7.23 26.07
N THR A 13 25.92 -6.20 26.88
CA THR A 13 25.75 -4.83 26.38
C THR A 13 26.99 -4.33 25.64
N LEU A 14 28.18 -4.63 26.16
CA LEU A 14 29.43 -4.28 25.50
C LEU A 14 29.59 -5.03 24.17
N LEU A 15 29.29 -6.32 24.14
CA LEU A 15 29.30 -7.13 22.91
C LEU A 15 28.35 -6.57 21.85
N TYR A 16 27.11 -6.24 22.24
CA TYR A 16 26.12 -5.65 21.34
C TYR A 16 26.56 -4.28 20.81
N ARG A 17 27.15 -3.42 21.66
CA ARG A 17 27.71 -2.14 21.22
C ARG A 17 28.84 -2.33 20.22
N THR A 18 29.82 -3.20 20.52
CA THR A 18 30.93 -3.48 19.61
C THR A 18 30.44 -4.05 18.27
N ALA A 19 29.41 -4.91 18.28
CA ALA A 19 28.80 -5.41 17.06
C ALA A 19 28.14 -4.29 16.25
N ILE A 20 27.35 -3.42 16.89
CA ILE A 20 26.70 -2.26 16.25
C ILE A 20 27.76 -1.29 15.68
N ASP A 21 28.82 -1.00 16.43
CA ASP A 21 29.90 -0.11 15.99
C ASP A 21 30.61 -0.65 14.76
N ARG A 22 30.91 -1.96 14.72
CA ARG A 22 31.54 -2.60 13.56
C ARG A 22 30.63 -2.66 12.34
N ILE A 23 29.33 -2.86 12.54
CA ILE A 23 28.36 -2.81 11.45
C ILE A 23 28.26 -1.37 10.91
N ASN A 24 28.20 -0.36 11.78
CA ASN A 24 28.20 1.04 11.37
C ASN A 24 29.49 1.43 10.61
N GLU A 25 30.66 0.97 11.06
CA GLU A 25 31.94 1.19 10.36
C GLU A 25 31.94 0.57 8.97
N PHE A 26 31.38 -0.64 8.83
CA PHE A 26 31.30 -1.34 7.55
C PHE A 26 30.32 -0.66 6.57
N LEU A 27 29.20 -0.14 7.07
CA LEU A 27 28.16 0.50 6.27
C LEU A 27 28.42 1.99 6.00
N ALA A 28 29.32 2.63 6.74
CA ALA A 28 29.61 4.06 6.63
C ALA A 28 29.99 4.57 5.22
N PRO A 29 30.74 3.83 4.38
CA PRO A 29 31.08 4.28 3.03
C PRO A 29 29.87 4.54 2.14
N GLU A 30 28.76 3.81 2.35
CA GLU A 30 27.54 3.91 1.54
C GLU A 30 26.45 4.74 2.24
N PHE A 31 26.31 4.61 3.57
CA PHE A 31 25.18 5.14 4.33
C PHE A 31 25.55 6.25 5.33
N GLY A 32 26.82 6.64 5.38
CA GLY A 32 27.33 7.64 6.32
C GLY A 32 27.51 7.12 7.75
N PRO A 33 28.05 7.95 8.66
CA PRO A 33 28.25 7.57 10.05
C PRO A 33 26.92 7.20 10.72
N ASN A 34 26.97 6.24 11.65
CA ASN A 34 25.80 5.68 12.32
C ASN A 34 24.74 5.06 11.37
N ALA A 35 25.15 4.51 10.23
CA ALA A 35 24.28 3.91 9.20
C ALA A 35 23.03 3.16 9.71
N ILE A 36 23.15 2.38 10.79
CA ILE A 36 22.02 1.64 11.38
C ILE A 36 20.96 2.57 12.01
N ALA A 37 21.39 3.67 12.62
CA ALA A 37 20.53 4.65 13.26
C ALA A 37 20.08 5.79 12.32
N THR A 38 20.84 6.07 11.27
CA THR A 38 20.55 7.14 10.30
C THR A 38 19.68 6.68 9.14
N ALA A 39 19.57 5.36 8.89
CA ALA A 39 18.58 4.83 7.97
C ALA A 39 17.19 5.07 8.57
N GLU A 40 16.48 6.10 8.10
CA GLU A 40 15.04 6.18 8.34
C GLU A 40 14.43 4.89 7.79
N ALA A 41 13.98 4.03 8.70
CA ALA A 41 13.24 2.85 8.29
C ALA A 41 12.03 3.34 7.50
N PRO A 42 11.81 2.85 6.26
CA PRO A 42 10.62 3.23 5.52
C PRO A 42 9.39 2.94 6.37
N ASP A 43 8.42 3.85 6.35
CA ASP A 43 7.16 3.65 7.06
C ASP A 43 6.46 2.41 6.52
N ASN A 44 6.57 1.33 7.29
CA ASN A 44 6.03 0.01 6.96
C ASN A 44 4.74 -0.27 7.73
N THR A 45 4.05 0.78 8.20
CA THR A 45 2.66 0.64 8.64
C THR A 45 1.81 0.06 7.50
N PRO A 46 0.73 -0.67 7.81
CA PRO A 46 -0.19 -1.17 6.79
C PRO A 46 -0.71 -0.06 5.87
N GLU A 47 -0.98 1.13 6.43
CA GLU A 47 -1.47 2.30 5.71
C GLU A 47 -0.45 2.83 4.71
N ALA A 48 0.79 3.07 5.14
CA ALA A 48 1.84 3.58 4.25
C ALA A 48 2.22 2.56 3.17
N THR A 49 2.15 1.26 3.49
CA THR A 49 2.39 0.18 2.53
C THR A 49 1.26 0.11 1.50
N ALA A 50 -0.01 0.12 1.94
CA ALA A 50 -1.17 0.13 1.05
C ALA A 50 -1.17 1.37 0.15
N ALA A 51 -0.85 2.55 0.68
CA ALA A 51 -0.74 3.79 -0.09
C ALA A 51 0.31 3.69 -1.21
N ARG A 52 1.49 3.09 -0.93
CA ARG A 52 2.52 2.84 -1.94
C ARG A 52 2.03 1.90 -3.05
N ILE A 53 1.35 0.81 -2.69
CA ILE A 53 0.79 -0.16 -3.65
C ILE A 53 -0.28 0.50 -4.52
N LEU A 54 -1.22 1.22 -3.91
CA LEU A 54 -2.30 1.90 -4.62
C LEU A 54 -1.74 2.97 -5.56
N SER A 55 -0.80 3.81 -5.09
CA SER A 55 -0.15 4.83 -5.89
C SER A 55 0.54 4.23 -7.13
N LEU A 56 1.35 3.19 -6.92
CA LEU A 56 2.06 2.53 -8.01
C LEU A 56 1.11 1.88 -9.02
N SER A 57 0.16 1.08 -8.54
CA SER A 57 -0.71 0.28 -9.41
C SER A 57 -1.72 1.14 -10.18
N THR A 58 -2.32 2.14 -9.53
CA THR A 58 -3.33 3.00 -10.19
C THR A 58 -2.71 4.01 -11.16
N ALA A 59 -1.43 4.37 -11.00
CA ALA A 59 -0.71 5.24 -11.94
C ALA A 59 -0.64 4.70 -13.37
N PHE A 60 -0.84 3.39 -13.57
CA PHE A 60 -0.88 2.78 -14.90
C PHE A 60 -2.19 2.99 -15.67
N TYR A 61 -3.21 3.60 -15.06
CA TYR A 61 -4.54 3.73 -15.67
C TYR A 61 -4.51 4.42 -17.04
N ASP A 62 -3.86 5.58 -17.13
CA ASP A 62 -3.84 6.35 -18.39
C ASP A 62 -3.05 5.63 -19.48
N ALA A 63 -1.97 4.95 -19.10
CA ALA A 63 -1.19 4.12 -20.02
C ALA A 63 -2.00 2.91 -20.51
N PHE A 64 -2.80 2.30 -19.64
CA PHE A 64 -3.74 1.23 -20.01
C PHE A 64 -4.82 1.75 -20.95
N ALA A 65 -5.41 2.91 -20.67
CA ALA A 65 -6.41 3.58 -21.52
C ALA A 65 -5.89 3.86 -22.93
N ALA A 66 -4.63 4.29 -23.05
CA ALA A 66 -4.00 4.63 -24.33
C ALA A 66 -3.71 3.42 -25.24
N GLN A 67 -3.81 2.19 -24.74
CA GLN A 67 -3.55 0.98 -25.52
C GLN A 67 -4.55 0.87 -26.69
N GLY A 68 -4.05 0.48 -27.88
CA GLY A 68 -4.88 0.39 -29.09
C GLY A 68 -6.15 -0.46 -28.91
N LYS A 69 -6.05 -1.58 -28.18
CA LYS A 69 -7.17 -2.49 -27.87
C LYS A 69 -8.25 -1.89 -26.95
N ASN A 70 -7.97 -0.75 -26.33
CA ASN A 70 -8.83 -0.12 -25.33
C ASN A 70 -9.51 1.15 -25.85
N LYS A 71 -9.18 1.62 -27.07
CA LYS A 71 -9.66 2.89 -27.62
C LYS A 71 -11.18 2.97 -27.82
N ASP A 72 -11.82 1.84 -28.10
CA ASP A 72 -13.26 1.77 -28.38
C ASP A 72 -14.10 1.37 -27.14
N LYS A 73 -13.47 1.19 -25.98
CA LYS A 73 -14.16 0.81 -24.74
C LYS A 73 -14.87 2.03 -24.15
N SER A 74 -16.04 1.80 -23.54
CA SER A 74 -16.67 2.82 -22.71
C SER A 74 -15.80 3.13 -21.48
N PRO A 75 -15.90 4.34 -20.90
CA PRO A 75 -15.18 4.69 -19.68
C PRO A 75 -15.40 3.68 -18.55
N ASP A 76 -16.63 3.21 -18.37
CA ASP A 76 -16.99 2.25 -17.32
C ASP A 76 -16.35 0.88 -17.54
N ALA A 77 -16.43 0.35 -18.77
CA ALA A 77 -15.81 -0.94 -19.10
C ALA A 77 -14.29 -0.86 -18.97
N LEU A 78 -13.70 0.26 -19.39
CA LEU A 78 -12.27 0.49 -19.26
C LEU A 78 -11.81 0.51 -17.80
N ALA A 79 -12.55 1.23 -16.94
CA ALA A 79 -12.26 1.31 -15.51
C ALA A 79 -12.40 -0.05 -14.82
N GLN A 80 -13.47 -0.79 -15.12
CA GLN A 80 -13.69 -2.13 -14.57
C GLN A 80 -12.56 -3.08 -14.98
N GLU A 81 -12.26 -3.19 -16.27
CA GLU A 81 -11.23 -4.11 -16.76
C GLU A 81 -9.83 -3.77 -16.23
N PHE A 82 -9.52 -2.48 -16.07
CA PHE A 82 -8.26 -2.07 -15.46
C PHE A 82 -8.18 -2.50 -14.00
N VAL A 83 -9.23 -2.24 -13.21
CA VAL A 83 -9.26 -2.57 -11.79
C VAL A 83 -9.21 -4.09 -11.59
N ASP A 84 -9.94 -4.86 -12.40
CA ASP A 84 -9.89 -6.32 -12.37
C ASP A 84 -8.48 -6.85 -12.64
N LEU A 85 -7.78 -6.27 -13.63
CA LEU A 85 -6.42 -6.66 -13.98
C LEU A 85 -5.43 -6.41 -12.83
N ILE A 86 -5.42 -5.19 -12.26
CA ILE A 86 -4.46 -4.86 -11.19
C ILE A 86 -4.81 -5.58 -9.89
N ARG A 87 -6.10 -5.78 -9.60
CA ARG A 87 -6.58 -6.55 -8.43
C ARG A 87 -6.13 -7.99 -8.52
N GLY A 88 -6.35 -8.65 -9.66
CA GLY A 88 -5.89 -10.03 -9.85
C GLY A 88 -4.37 -10.17 -9.81
N GLY A 89 -3.62 -9.17 -10.27
CA GLY A 89 -2.16 -9.11 -10.11
C GLY A 89 -1.73 -8.97 -8.64
N PHE A 90 -2.40 -8.09 -7.88
CA PHE A 90 -2.16 -7.90 -6.46
C PHE A 90 -2.48 -9.15 -5.64
N GLU A 91 -3.64 -9.76 -5.84
CA GLU A 91 -4.06 -10.98 -5.10
C GLU A 91 -3.08 -12.12 -5.32
N ARG A 92 -2.60 -12.31 -6.56
CA ARG A 92 -1.57 -13.32 -6.86
C ARG A 92 -0.27 -13.03 -6.11
N GLY A 93 0.26 -11.81 -6.23
CA GLY A 93 1.51 -11.43 -5.57
C GLY A 93 1.41 -11.48 -4.04
N PHE A 94 0.25 -11.12 -3.49
CA PHE A 94 -0.01 -11.23 -2.06
C PHE A 94 -0.02 -12.69 -1.58
N GLY A 95 -0.67 -13.58 -2.33
CA GLY A 95 -0.67 -15.02 -2.05
C GLY A 95 0.75 -15.60 -2.06
N GLU A 96 1.52 -15.32 -3.11
CA GLU A 96 2.92 -15.77 -3.23
C GLU A 96 3.79 -15.23 -2.08
N ALA A 97 3.63 -13.96 -1.71
CA ALA A 97 4.34 -13.37 -0.58
C ALA A 97 3.93 -14.01 0.77
N LYS A 98 2.63 -14.29 0.96
CA LYS A 98 2.13 -14.96 2.16
C LYS A 98 2.69 -16.38 2.26
N ASP A 99 2.77 -17.12 1.16
CA ASP A 99 3.35 -18.47 1.13
C ASP A 99 4.84 -18.45 1.52
N ILE A 100 5.61 -17.46 1.05
CA ILE A 100 7.00 -17.27 1.48
C ILE A 100 7.09 -17.02 2.98
N LEU A 101 6.29 -16.10 3.51
CA LEU A 101 6.27 -15.79 4.95
C LEU A 101 5.83 -16.98 5.79
N SER A 102 4.88 -17.78 5.29
CA SER A 102 4.50 -19.05 5.91
C SER A 102 5.67 -20.03 5.93
N GLY A 103 6.43 -20.15 4.84
CA GLY A 103 7.63 -20.98 4.77
C GLY A 103 8.76 -20.54 5.70
N LEU A 104 8.81 -19.25 6.04
CA LEU A 104 9.71 -18.70 7.06
C LEU A 104 9.20 -18.88 8.49
N ASN A 105 7.99 -19.44 8.67
CA ASN A 105 7.35 -19.68 9.95
C ASN A 105 7.20 -18.39 10.81
N VAL A 106 6.91 -17.26 10.15
CA VAL A 106 6.68 -15.96 10.81
C VAL A 106 5.20 -15.57 10.88
N LEU A 107 4.31 -16.39 10.29
CA LEU A 107 2.86 -16.25 10.36
C LEU A 107 2.28 -17.15 11.47
N GLY A 108 1.06 -16.87 11.90
CA GLY A 108 0.39 -17.61 12.98
C GLY A 108 -0.61 -16.77 13.76
N GLU A 109 -1.38 -17.46 14.61
CA GLU A 109 -2.29 -16.82 15.57
C GLU A 109 -1.49 -15.84 16.44
N ASP A 110 -1.99 -14.61 16.59
CA ASP A 110 -1.32 -13.47 17.25
C ASP A 110 -0.03 -12.92 16.60
N SER A 111 0.35 -13.37 15.39
CA SER A 111 1.50 -12.79 14.69
C SER A 111 1.23 -11.33 14.27
N PRO A 112 2.01 -10.34 14.73
CA PRO A 112 1.86 -8.96 14.28
C PRO A 112 2.19 -8.80 12.79
N ILE A 113 3.00 -9.71 12.22
CA ILE A 113 3.30 -9.73 10.79
C ILE A 113 2.03 -10.15 10.02
N GLU A 114 1.36 -11.23 10.46
CA GLU A 114 0.12 -11.68 9.81
C GLU A 114 -0.98 -10.62 9.89
N GLN A 115 -1.15 -9.99 11.06
CA GLN A 115 -2.11 -8.90 11.24
C GLN A 115 -1.80 -7.71 10.31
N GLY A 116 -0.53 -7.30 10.24
CA GLY A 116 -0.10 -6.18 9.40
C GLY A 116 -0.30 -6.43 7.91
N ILE A 117 0.05 -7.62 7.40
CA ILE A 117 -0.15 -7.94 5.97
C ILE A 117 -1.64 -8.09 5.64
N ASN A 118 -2.47 -8.64 6.53
CA ASN A 118 -3.91 -8.76 6.33
C ASN A 118 -4.60 -7.38 6.32
N GLN A 119 -4.16 -6.46 7.19
CA GLN A 119 -4.64 -5.08 7.19
C GLN A 119 -4.22 -4.36 5.90
N THR A 120 -2.97 -4.56 5.45
CA THR A 120 -2.48 -4.01 4.18
C THR A 120 -3.34 -4.51 3.01
N TYR A 121 -3.64 -5.81 2.97
CA TYR A 121 -4.52 -6.40 1.97
C TYR A 121 -5.91 -5.75 1.96
N ALA A 122 -6.55 -5.64 3.12
CA ALA A 122 -7.88 -5.04 3.22
C ALA A 122 -7.90 -3.59 2.73
N LEU A 123 -6.88 -2.80 3.08
CA LEU A 123 -6.75 -1.41 2.64
C LEU A 123 -6.53 -1.29 1.14
N VAL A 124 -5.72 -2.17 0.53
CA VAL A 124 -5.51 -2.18 -0.92
C VAL A 124 -6.78 -2.57 -1.67
N MET A 125 -7.48 -3.61 -1.22
CA MET A 125 -8.74 -4.05 -1.84
C MET A 125 -9.79 -2.93 -1.79
N LYS A 126 -9.95 -2.30 -0.62
CA LYS A 126 -10.83 -1.13 -0.47
C LYS A 126 -10.39 0.01 -1.39
N GLY A 127 -9.09 0.30 -1.48
CA GLY A 127 -8.56 1.36 -2.35
C GLY A 127 -8.84 1.11 -3.84
N TYR A 128 -8.85 -0.15 -4.28
CA TYR A 128 -9.28 -0.51 -5.63
C TYR A 128 -10.77 -0.31 -5.86
N ASP A 129 -11.61 -0.66 -4.87
CA ASP A 129 -13.05 -0.37 -4.93
C ASP A 129 -13.31 1.14 -4.98
N ASP A 130 -12.63 1.93 -4.13
CA ASP A 130 -12.75 3.39 -4.09
C ASP A 130 -12.30 4.03 -5.42
N PHE A 131 -11.19 3.57 -5.99
CA PHE A 131 -10.69 4.06 -7.28
C PHE A 131 -11.69 3.77 -8.41
N LEU A 132 -12.23 2.55 -8.46
CA LEU A 132 -13.24 2.17 -9.44
C LEU A 132 -14.48 3.06 -9.32
N ALA A 133 -15.02 3.20 -8.11
CA ALA A 133 -16.19 4.04 -7.84
C ALA A 133 -15.95 5.49 -8.28
N GLY A 134 -14.76 6.04 -8.04
CA GLY A 134 -14.38 7.38 -8.50
C GLY A 134 -14.37 7.53 -10.02
N LYS A 135 -13.92 6.51 -10.75
CA LYS A 135 -13.94 6.51 -12.23
C LYS A 135 -15.37 6.41 -12.78
N LEU A 136 -16.20 5.55 -12.20
CA LEU A 136 -17.60 5.38 -12.62
C LEU A 136 -18.44 6.64 -12.34
N ALA A 137 -18.24 7.30 -11.20
CA ALA A 137 -18.94 8.55 -10.88
C ALA A 137 -18.57 9.68 -11.85
N SER A 138 -17.33 9.71 -12.32
CA SER A 138 -16.83 10.73 -13.27
C SER A 138 -17.35 10.51 -14.70
N ALA A 139 -17.85 9.32 -15.03
CA ALA A 139 -18.39 8.99 -16.35
C ALA A 139 -19.86 9.40 -16.54
N THR A 140 -20.57 9.77 -15.46
CA THR A 140 -21.96 10.25 -15.53
C THR A 140 -21.97 11.78 -15.74
N PRO A 141 -22.48 12.32 -16.88
CA PRO A 141 -22.57 13.77 -17.07
C PRO A 141 -23.56 14.39 -16.06
N PRO A 142 -23.34 15.64 -15.63
CA PRO A 142 -24.27 16.32 -14.74
C PRO A 142 -25.61 16.50 -15.47
N ASN A 143 -26.68 16.06 -14.82
CA ASN A 143 -28.05 16.21 -15.29
C ASN A 143 -28.31 17.70 -15.63
N PRO A 144 -28.88 18.06 -16.80
CA PRO A 144 -29.23 19.45 -17.08
C PRO A 144 -30.23 19.93 -16.02
N PRO A 145 -30.16 21.19 -15.55
CA PRO A 145 -31.14 21.71 -14.61
C PRO A 145 -32.53 21.60 -15.23
N ALA A 146 -33.47 21.03 -14.46
CA ALA A 146 -34.87 20.91 -14.83
C ALA A 146 -35.40 22.30 -15.25
N GLN A 147 -35.77 22.45 -16.52
CA GLN A 147 -36.54 23.58 -17.00
C GLN A 147 -37.88 23.57 -16.26
N ASN A 148 -38.01 24.49 -15.31
CA ASN A 148 -39.25 24.77 -14.64
C ASN A 148 -40.13 25.55 -15.63
N ASP A 149 -40.90 24.82 -16.46
CA ASP A 149 -41.95 25.38 -17.29
C ASP A 149 -43.09 25.87 -16.37
N SER A 150 -42.89 27.05 -15.79
CA SER A 150 -43.96 27.85 -15.21
C SER A 150 -44.88 28.28 -16.34
N LYS A 151 -45.91 27.46 -16.54
CA LYS A 151 -47.08 27.72 -17.37
C LYS A 151 -47.79 28.95 -16.79
N ASP A 152 -47.53 30.12 -17.36
CA ASP A 152 -48.33 31.33 -17.10
C ASP A 152 -49.74 31.10 -17.62
N ALA A 153 -50.62 30.72 -16.70
CA ALA A 153 -52.05 30.81 -16.82
C ALA A 153 -52.54 31.95 -15.91
N SER A 154 -52.74 33.13 -16.50
CA SER A 154 -53.63 34.18 -15.99
C SER A 154 -53.93 35.11 -17.17
N ALA A 155 -55.08 35.00 -17.84
CA ALA A 155 -56.33 35.65 -17.43
C ALA A 155 -56.14 37.16 -17.17
N ALA A 156 -56.29 37.95 -18.23
CA ALA A 156 -56.95 39.27 -18.27
C ALA A 156 -57.17 39.68 -19.73
#